data_AF-A0AAX1U919-F1
#
_entry.id   AF-A0AAX1U919-F1
#
_cell.length_a   1.000
_cell.length_b   1.000
_cell.length_c   1.000
_cell.angle_alpha   90.00
_cell.angle_beta   90.00
_cell.angle_gamma   90.00
#
_symmetry.space_group_name_H-M   'P 1'
#
loop_
_entity.id
_entity.type
_entity.pdbx_description
1 polymer ?
#
loop_
_entity_poly.entity_id
_entity_poly.type
_entity_poly.pdbx_seq_one_letter_code
_entity_poly.pdbx_strand_id
1 'polypeptide(L)'
;MKIPSKVLINGIPYKVSETNNLQLGLNYGGEIFYNEQEINIRPSSNECKEITFLHECIHGMLHSLGYEKHDEKMVDGLAHQLFMLIKDNQEMFKKG
;
A
#
# COMPACT_ATOMS: atom_id res chain seq x y z
N MET A 1 -12.02 -1.68 -1.85
CA MET A 1 -11.81 -1.28 -0.44
C MET A 1 -11.63 0.24 -0.37
N LYS A 2 -12.09 0.92 0.68
CA LYS A 2 -11.86 2.38 0.76
C LYS A 2 -10.44 2.65 1.25
N ILE A 3 -9.62 3.31 0.42
CA ILE A 3 -8.27 3.76 0.83
C ILE A 3 -8.44 4.86 1.89
N PRO A 4 -7.89 4.70 3.10
CA PRO A 4 -7.97 5.71 4.14
C PRO A 4 -6.95 6.82 3.87
N SER A 5 -7.14 8.02 4.44
CA SER A 5 -6.13 9.09 4.41
C SER A 5 -4.95 8.82 5.34
N LYS A 6 -5.04 7.79 6.18
CA LYS A 6 -4.03 7.38 7.15
C LYS A 6 -4.11 5.88 7.41
N VAL A 7 -2.97 5.20 7.45
CA VAL A 7 -2.86 3.78 7.81
C VAL A 7 -1.81 3.60 8.91
N LEU A 8 -1.98 2.60 9.78
CA LEU A 8 -0.99 2.23 10.79
C LEU A 8 -0.23 0.99 10.33
N ILE A 9 1.09 1.06 10.32
CA ILE A 9 1.98 -0.07 10.01
C ILE A 9 2.92 -0.24 11.21
N ASN A 10 2.87 -1.39 11.88
CA ASN A 10 3.60 -1.65 13.12
C ASN A 10 3.45 -0.53 14.18
N GLY A 11 2.24 0.05 14.30
CA GLY A 11 1.96 1.17 15.20
C GLY A 11 2.41 2.55 14.70
N ILE A 12 3.12 2.63 13.57
CA ILE A 12 3.59 3.89 12.97
C ILE A 12 2.53 4.43 12.01
N PRO A 13 2.11 5.70 12.17
CA PRO A 13 1.10 6.32 11.31
C PRO A 13 1.68 6.81 9.98
N TYR A 14 1.21 6.25 8.85
CA TYR A 14 1.51 6.75 7.51
C TYR A 14 0.34 7.57 6.97
N LYS A 15 0.65 8.76 6.45
CA LYS A 15 -0.28 9.58 5.67
C LYS A 15 -0.40 9.01 4.26
N VAL A 16 -1.61 8.91 3.74
CA VAL A 16 -1.88 8.38 2.40
C VAL A 16 -2.44 9.49 1.52
N SER A 17 -1.78 9.75 0.39
CA SER A 17 -2.17 10.77 -0.58
C SER A 17 -2.25 10.21 -1.99
N GLU A 18 -3.18 10.75 -2.79
CA GLU A 18 -3.24 10.51 -4.22
C GLU A 18 -2.56 11.69 -4.95
N THR A 19 -1.55 11.43 -5.78
CA THR A 19 -0.74 12.47 -6.45
C THR A 19 -0.10 11.96 -7.75
N ASN A 20 0.02 12.84 -8.75
CA ASN A 20 0.77 12.54 -9.97
C ASN A 20 2.29 12.77 -9.83
N ASN A 21 2.71 13.42 -8.75
CA ASN A 21 4.09 13.81 -8.52
C ASN A 21 4.81 12.75 -7.68
N LEU A 22 5.05 11.57 -8.27
CA LEU A 22 5.88 10.55 -7.65
C LEU A 22 7.36 10.87 -7.87
N GLN A 23 8.17 10.80 -6.81
CA GLN A 23 9.61 11.09 -6.89
C GLN A 23 10.37 9.98 -7.61
N LEU A 24 9.93 8.72 -7.49
CA LEU A 24 10.51 7.58 -8.21
C LEU A 24 10.27 7.62 -9.73
N GLY A 25 9.36 8.49 -10.19
CA GLY A 25 9.12 8.77 -11.60
C GLY A 25 7.86 8.11 -12.19
N LEU A 26 7.63 8.33 -13.48
CA LEU A 26 6.36 8.01 -14.16
C LEU A 26 6.08 6.52 -14.36
N ASN A 27 7.03 5.63 -14.07
CA ASN A 27 6.85 4.18 -14.25
C ASN A 27 6.29 3.50 -12.99
N TYR A 28 6.11 4.25 -11.89
CA TYR A 28 5.63 3.72 -10.63
C TYR A 28 4.14 4.05 -10.42
N GLY A 29 3.43 3.09 -9.83
CA GLY A 29 2.03 3.26 -9.43
C GLY A 29 1.89 3.95 -8.08
N GLY A 30 2.88 3.79 -7.20
CA GLY A 30 2.94 4.39 -5.88
C GLY A 30 4.38 4.43 -5.36
N GLU A 31 4.55 5.04 -4.20
CA GLU A 31 5.81 5.05 -3.46
C GLU A 31 5.54 5.24 -1.96
N ILE A 32 6.42 4.67 -1.14
CA ILE A 32 6.44 4.85 0.31
C ILE A 32 7.74 5.53 0.75
N PHE A 33 7.59 6.53 1.62
CA PHE A 33 8.67 7.25 2.26
C PHE A 33 8.70 6.91 3.75
N TYR A 34 9.66 6.09 4.17
CA TYR A 34 9.69 5.54 5.52
C TYR A 34 9.94 6.60 6.60
N ASN A 35 10.82 7.58 6.33
CA ASN A 35 11.18 8.61 7.31
C ASN A 35 10.10 9.68 7.43
N GLU A 36 9.51 10.07 6.30
CA GLU A 36 8.45 11.06 6.16
C GLU A 36 7.09 10.50 6.56
N GLN A 37 6.97 9.17 6.64
CA GLN A 37 5.74 8.45 6.93
C GLN A 37 4.63 8.79 5.94
N GLU A 38 4.97 8.81 4.65
CA GLU A 38 4.05 9.11 3.56
C GLU A 38 3.94 7.94 2.58
N ILE A 39 2.72 7.66 2.14
CA ILE A 39 2.41 6.74 1.05
C ILE A 39 1.71 7.57 -0.02
N ASN A 40 2.32 7.64 -1.20
CA ASN A 40 1.78 8.36 -2.35
C ASN A 40 1.32 7.37 -3.41
N ILE A 41 0.11 7.55 -3.91
CA ILE A 41 -0.51 6.68 -4.91
C ILE A 41 -0.83 7.53 -6.13
N ARG A 42 -0.47 7.04 -7.32
CA ARG A 42 -0.82 7.71 -8.56
C ARG A 42 -2.31 7.53 -8.88
N PRO A 43 -2.98 8.59 -9.39
CA PRO A 43 -4.31 8.44 -9.95
C PRO A 43 -4.38 7.33 -11.02
N SER A 44 -5.29 6.38 -10.81
CA SER A 44 -5.61 5.29 -11.75
C SER A 44 -7.05 4.82 -11.53
N SER A 45 -7.45 3.71 -12.16
CA SER A 45 -8.70 3.02 -11.80
C SER A 45 -8.72 2.68 -10.30
N ASN A 46 -9.92 2.55 -9.73
CA ASN A 46 -10.09 2.30 -8.30
C ASN A 46 -9.39 1.01 -7.87
N GLU A 47 -9.57 -0.08 -8.62
CA GLU A 47 -8.93 -1.36 -8.35
C GLU A 47 -7.40 -1.25 -8.36
N CYS A 48 -6.83 -0.58 -9.37
CA CYS A 48 -5.38 -0.39 -9.44
C CYS A 48 -4.87 0.41 -8.25
N LYS A 49 -5.57 1.49 -7.83
CA LYS A 49 -5.17 2.27 -6.66
C LYS A 49 -5.22 1.45 -5.37
N GLU A 50 -6.24 0.62 -5.21
CA GLU A 50 -6.41 -0.24 -4.04
C GLU A 50 -5.31 -1.30 -3.96
N ILE A 51 -4.92 -1.89 -5.10
CA ILE A 51 -3.81 -2.85 -5.17
C ILE A 51 -2.48 -2.15 -4.88
N THR A 52 -2.21 -1.01 -5.52
CA THR A 52 -1.01 -0.20 -5.25
C THR A 52 -0.92 0.19 -3.78
N PHE A 53 -2.03 0.58 -3.16
CA PHE A 53 -2.04 0.89 -1.73
C PHE A 53 -1.58 -0.30 -0.87
N LEU A 54 -2.08 -1.51 -1.17
CA LEU A 54 -1.66 -2.71 -0.47
C LEU A 54 -0.19 -3.06 -0.75
N HIS A 55 0.28 -2.85 -1.98
CA HIS A 55 1.69 -3.01 -2.36
C HIS A 55 2.60 -2.14 -1.48
N GLU A 56 2.31 -0.84 -1.37
CA GLU A 56 3.09 0.07 -0.51
C GLU A 56 2.96 -0.27 0.99
N CYS A 57 1.79 -0.75 1.43
CA CYS A 57 1.63 -1.22 2.81
C CYS A 57 2.52 -2.45 3.10
N ILE A 58 2.65 -3.38 2.15
CA ILE A 58 3.51 -4.55 2.29
C ILE A 58 4.98 -4.12 2.34
N HIS A 59 5.40 -3.17 1.50
CA HIS A 59 6.74 -2.54 1.61
C HIS A 59 6.97 -1.97 3.01
N GLY A 60 6.01 -1.20 3.55
CA GLY A 60 6.07 -0.68 4.91
C GLY A 60 6.15 -1.76 5.99
N MET A 61 5.39 -2.85 5.85
CA MET A 61 5.41 -3.97 6.79
C MET A 61 6.77 -4.68 6.77
N LEU A 62 7.30 -5.00 5.60
CA LEU A 62 8.60 -5.64 5.43
C LEU A 62 9.72 -4.75 5.99
N HIS A 63 9.70 -3.46 5.69
CA HIS A 63 10.63 -2.50 6.28
C HIS A 63 10.55 -2.49 7.81
N SER A 64 9.34 -2.48 8.39
CA SER A 64 9.15 -2.48 9.85
C SER A 64 9.63 -3.77 10.55
N LEU A 65 9.74 -4.87 9.80
CA LEU A 65 10.30 -6.15 10.26
C LEU A 65 11.84 -6.20 10.08
N GLY A 66 12.46 -5.17 9.51
CA GLY A 66 13.89 -5.10 9.26
C GLY A 66 14.33 -5.73 7.93
N TYR A 67 13.41 -6.01 7.00
CA TYR A 67 13.77 -6.43 5.65
C TYR A 67 14.18 -5.21 4.82
N GLU A 68 15.46 -5.12 4.46
CA GLU A 68 16.00 -4.06 3.60
C GLU A 68 15.93 -4.39 2.11
N LYS A 69 15.82 -5.68 1.78
CA LYS A 69 15.70 -6.19 0.42
C LYS A 69 14.66 -7.29 0.37
N HIS A 70 13.74 -7.18 -0.58
CA HIS A 70 12.68 -8.14 -0.82
C HIS A 70 12.34 -8.19 -2.30
N ASP A 71 11.69 -9.27 -2.71
CA ASP A 71 11.31 -9.50 -4.11
C ASP A 71 10.04 -8.73 -4.45
N GLU A 72 10.12 -7.80 -5.41
CA GLU A 72 8.97 -7.06 -5.93
C GLU A 72 7.85 -7.98 -6.43
N LYS A 73 8.20 -9.14 -7.02
CA LYS A 73 7.19 -10.11 -7.47
C LYS A 73 6.40 -10.70 -6.31
N MET A 74 7.06 -10.90 -5.17
CA MET A 74 6.39 -11.36 -3.95
C MET A 74 5.48 -10.26 -3.39
N VAL A 75 5.96 -9.01 -3.33
CA VAL A 75 5.15 -7.87 -2.85
C VAL A 75 3.92 -7.67 -3.71
N ASP A 76 4.08 -7.61 -5.04
CA ASP A 76 3.01 -7.45 -6.01
C ASP A 76 2.00 -8.61 -5.95
N GLY A 77 2.51 -9.85 -5.93
CA GLY A 77 1.68 -11.04 -5.78
C GLY A 77 0.83 -11.01 -4.52
N LEU A 78 1.42 -10.68 -3.37
CA LEU A 78 0.71 -10.56 -2.10
C LEU A 78 -0.33 -9.42 -2.11
N ALA A 79 -0.01 -8.28 -2.71
CA ALA A 79 -0.95 -7.16 -2.84
C ALA A 79 -2.22 -7.59 -3.61
N HIS A 80 -2.05 -8.30 -4.73
CA HIS A 80 -3.15 -8.85 -5.51
C HIS A 80 -3.97 -9.90 -4.76
N GLN A 81 -3.31 -10.82 -4.04
CA GLN A 81 -4.03 -11.84 -3.25
C GLN A 81 -4.82 -11.21 -2.10
N LEU A 82 -4.22 -10.29 -1.35
CA LEU A 82 -4.88 -9.58 -0.26
C LEU A 82 -6.02 -8.71 -0.76
N PHE A 83 -5.84 -8.05 -1.91
CA PHE A 83 -6.89 -7.27 -2.55
C PHE A 83 -8.15 -8.11 -2.77
N MET A 84 -8.01 -9.28 -3.43
CA MET A 84 -9.15 -10.16 -3.69
C MET A 84 -9.73 -10.74 -2.40
N LEU A 85 -8.88 -11.16 -1.47
CA LEU A 85 -9.32 -11.70 -0.18
C LEU A 85 -10.17 -10.68 0.59
N ILE A 86 -9.73 -9.43 0.67
CA ILE A 86 -10.46 -8.35 1.36
C ILE A 86 -11.72 -7.95 0.58
N LYS A 87 -11.63 -7.82 -0.75
CA LYS A 87 -12.72 -7.33 -1.59
C LYS A 87 -13.92 -8.29 -1.57
N ASP A 88 -13.67 -9.59 -1.64
CA ASP A 88 -14.71 -10.61 -1.69
C ASP A 88 -15.23 -11.03 -0.31
N ASN A 89 -14.45 -10.78 0.76
CA ASN A 89 -14.79 -11.23 2.12
C ASN A 89 -14.87 -10.07 3.12
N GLN A 90 -15.50 -8.95 2.75
CA GLN A 90 -15.52 -7.72 3.55
C GLN A 90 -16.02 -7.93 4.99
N GLU A 91 -16.97 -8.85 5.22
CA GLU A 91 -17.48 -9.15 6.56
C GLU A 91 -16.40 -9.67 7.53
N MET A 92 -15.38 -10.39 7.04
CA MET A 92 -14.28 -10.88 7.87
C MET A 92 -13.44 -9.76 8.48
N PHE A 93 -13.47 -8.58 7.85
CA PHE A 93 -12.62 -7.45 8.19
C PHE A 93 -13.39 -6.27 8.78
N LYS A 94 -14.71 -6.41 8.98
CA LYS A 94 -15.48 -5.42 9.72
C LYS A 94 -15.10 -5.50 11.19
N LYS A 95 -15.01 -4.33 11.83
CA LYS A 95 -14.85 -4.26 13.28
C LYS A 95 -16.13 -4.81 13.92
N GLY A 96 -15.99 -5.88 14.69
CA GLY A 96 -17.07 -6.46 15.50
C GLY A 96 -17.53 -5.52 16.62
#